data_AF-A0A5E4TPP0-F1
#
_entry.id   AF-A0A5E4TPP0-F1
#
_cell.length_a   1.000
_cell.length_b   1.000
_cell.length_c   1.000
_cell.angle_alpha   90.00
_cell.angle_beta   90.00
_cell.angle_gamma   90.00
#
_symmetry.space_group_name_H-M   'P 1'
#
loop_
_entity.id
_entity.type
_entity.pdbx_description
1 polymer ?
#
loop_
_entity_poly.entity_id
_entity_poly.type
_entity_poly.pdbx_seq_one_letter_code
_entity_poly.pdbx_strand_id
1 'polypeptide(L)'
;MLKSSICILVGTLAALLGSPAQAADWSDAWIGYQFQSNMHEPGVTSGIQKNIVELGYVSADKLGTNLAIVDNYFSNSCYPAAPSNPPFAPGEACHGSGSLSVYAVLRRSFSLSALSGASLAFGPVRDVSVTGGVVYGAENTVGAMRPLKFTLGPTFNFNVTGGFLDVGVWLYKEYNHNGYIAEPAPSSVSFRATYDLNVAWSLPLGKYLSFTGYGDVIGPKGPELFSSFTGKDAKTEFHIFPKLMLDAGALLFKKKDFVKVGIGIEIWRNKYGATASTGANSAAPTVIAEIHL
;
A
#
# COMPACT_ATOMS: atom_id res chain seq x y z
N MET A 1 26.41 -8.48 10.83
CA MET A 1 25.28 -9.34 10.40
C MET A 1 24.44 -8.75 9.24
N LEU A 2 24.74 -7.53 8.75
CA LEU A 2 23.91 -6.82 7.75
C LEU A 2 24.13 -7.24 6.28
N LYS A 3 25.24 -7.93 5.96
CA LYS A 3 25.51 -8.42 4.60
C LYS A 3 24.74 -9.70 4.24
N SER A 4 24.19 -10.41 5.22
CA SER A 4 23.53 -11.70 4.99
C SER A 4 22.04 -11.60 4.68
N SER A 5 21.37 -10.51 5.07
CA SER A 5 19.91 -10.37 4.91
C SER A 5 19.51 -9.90 3.51
N ILE A 6 20.35 -9.14 2.81
CA ILE A 6 20.06 -8.62 1.47
C ILE A 6 20.18 -9.74 0.41
N CYS A 7 21.14 -10.66 0.55
CA CYS A 7 21.25 -11.81 -0.34
C CYS A 7 20.12 -12.84 -0.16
N ILE A 8 19.53 -12.93 1.03
CA ILE A 8 18.38 -13.84 1.27
C ILE A 8 17.11 -13.28 0.62
N LEU A 9 16.88 -11.96 0.63
CA LEU A 9 15.67 -11.39 0.02
C LEU A 9 15.69 -11.46 -1.53
N VAL A 10 16.85 -11.22 -2.15
CA VAL A 10 17.02 -11.36 -3.61
C VAL A 10 16.97 -12.83 -4.05
N GLY A 11 17.53 -13.75 -3.25
CA GLY A 11 17.49 -15.20 -3.52
C GLY A 11 16.10 -15.82 -3.34
N THR A 12 15.28 -15.31 -2.42
CA THR A 12 13.92 -15.84 -2.16
C THR A 12 12.92 -15.36 -3.21
N LEU A 13 13.10 -14.15 -3.76
CA LEU A 13 12.27 -13.66 -4.88
C LEU A 13 12.56 -14.42 -6.19
N ALA A 14 13.81 -14.83 -6.41
CA ALA A 14 14.18 -15.71 -7.53
C ALA A 14 13.69 -17.16 -7.37
N ALA A 15 13.58 -17.65 -6.13
CA ALA A 15 13.05 -18.99 -5.84
C ALA A 15 11.51 -19.09 -6.03
N LEU A 16 10.77 -17.98 -5.88
CA LEU A 16 9.35 -17.90 -6.20
C LEU A 16 9.06 -17.88 -7.71
N LEU A 17 10.06 -17.56 -8.54
CA LEU A 17 9.98 -17.65 -10.00
C LEU A 17 10.30 -19.07 -10.52
N GLY A 18 10.80 -19.97 -9.67
CA GLY A 18 11.28 -21.31 -10.03
C GLY A 18 10.41 -22.48 -9.60
N SER A 19 9.28 -22.24 -8.93
CA SER A 19 8.27 -23.30 -8.71
C SER A 19 7.54 -23.54 -10.02
N PRO A 20 7.23 -24.80 -10.42
CA PRO A 20 6.42 -25.05 -11.60
C PRO A 20 5.17 -24.20 -11.48
N ALA A 21 5.01 -23.27 -12.43
CA ALA A 21 3.92 -22.34 -12.47
C ALA A 21 2.63 -23.09 -12.14
N GLN A 22 1.98 -22.76 -11.02
CA GLN A 22 0.54 -22.82 -11.00
C GLN A 22 0.15 -21.89 -12.14
N ALA A 23 -0.20 -22.47 -13.30
CA ALA A 23 -0.42 -21.71 -14.50
C ALA A 23 -1.53 -20.71 -14.18
N ALA A 24 -1.17 -19.43 -14.10
CA ALA A 24 -2.15 -18.38 -13.98
C ALA A 24 -3.07 -18.50 -15.19
N ASP A 25 -4.38 -18.58 -14.96
CA ASP A 25 -5.37 -18.58 -16.04
C ASP A 25 -5.32 -17.22 -16.76
N TRP A 26 -4.98 -16.16 -16.05
CA TRP A 26 -4.60 -14.87 -16.61
C TRP A 26 -3.69 -14.10 -15.64
N SER A 27 -2.91 -13.17 -16.17
CA SER A 27 -2.12 -12.21 -15.40
C SER A 27 -2.00 -10.88 -16.11
N ASP A 28 -1.71 -9.83 -15.34
CA ASP A 28 -1.37 -8.50 -15.82
C ASP A 28 -0.17 -8.01 -15.00
N ALA A 29 0.82 -7.43 -15.68
CA ALA A 29 2.00 -6.84 -15.07
C ALA A 29 2.16 -5.42 -15.61
N TRP A 30 2.52 -4.48 -14.74
CA TRP A 30 2.65 -3.09 -15.16
C TRP A 30 3.79 -2.36 -14.46
N ILE A 31 4.25 -1.30 -15.12
CA ILE A 31 5.15 -0.30 -14.55
C ILE A 31 4.36 1.00 -14.45
N GLY A 32 4.27 1.54 -13.24
CA GLY A 32 3.57 2.78 -12.93
C GLY A 32 4.53 3.91 -12.59
N TYR A 33 4.16 5.13 -12.95
CA TYR A 33 4.73 6.36 -12.41
C TYR A 33 3.61 7.21 -11.81
N GLN A 34 3.83 7.70 -10.60
CA GLN A 34 2.91 8.60 -9.92
C GLN A 34 3.64 9.83 -9.39
N PHE A 35 3.01 10.99 -9.48
CA PHE A 35 3.48 12.21 -8.83
C PHE A 35 2.44 12.73 -7.86
N GLN A 36 2.86 12.91 -6.60
CA GLN A 36 2.04 13.40 -5.51
C GLN A 36 2.57 14.75 -5.03
N SER A 37 1.71 15.75 -4.98
CA SER A 37 2.13 17.13 -4.75
C SER A 37 2.16 17.57 -3.29
N ASN A 38 1.43 16.89 -2.41
CA ASN A 38 1.18 17.38 -1.04
C ASN A 38 1.01 16.26 0.01
N MET A 39 1.92 15.28 -0.01
CA MET A 39 1.97 14.24 1.02
C MET A 39 2.41 14.79 2.36
N HIS A 40 2.03 14.11 3.43
CA HIS A 40 2.41 14.46 4.80
C HIS A 40 2.84 13.19 5.53
N GLU A 41 3.87 13.31 6.35
CA GLU A 41 4.39 12.25 7.21
C GLU A 41 4.36 12.72 8.66
N PRO A 42 4.17 11.82 9.65
CA PRO A 42 4.22 12.21 11.04
C PRO A 42 5.53 12.92 11.40
N GLY A 43 5.42 14.08 12.04
CA GLY A 43 6.54 14.96 12.43
C GLY A 43 6.89 16.01 11.37
N VAL A 44 6.31 15.97 10.17
CA VAL A 44 6.61 16.90 9.09
C VAL A 44 5.47 17.90 8.91
N THR A 45 5.80 19.19 8.96
CA THR A 45 4.83 20.29 8.87
C THR A 45 4.73 20.90 7.47
N SER A 46 5.70 20.65 6.60
CA SER A 46 5.70 21.06 5.21
C SER A 46 5.05 20.00 4.31
N GLY A 47 4.46 20.44 3.21
CA GLY A 47 3.98 19.54 2.16
C GLY A 47 5.14 18.83 1.46
N ILE A 48 5.02 17.52 1.32
CA ILE A 48 6.05 16.67 0.72
C ILE A 48 5.62 16.32 -0.71
N GLN A 49 6.52 16.54 -1.66
CA GLN A 49 6.33 16.04 -3.02
C GLN A 49 6.97 14.66 -3.14
N LYS A 50 6.27 13.72 -3.78
CA LYS A 50 6.78 12.37 -4.03
C LYS A 50 6.64 11.99 -5.50
N ASN A 51 7.73 11.47 -6.06
CA ASN A 51 7.72 10.71 -7.29
C ASN A 51 7.69 9.23 -6.92
N ILE A 52 6.81 8.45 -7.52
CA ILE A 52 6.63 7.03 -7.17
C ILE A 52 6.82 6.22 -8.43
N VAL A 53 7.70 5.22 -8.36
CA VAL A 53 7.83 4.19 -9.40
C VAL A 53 7.27 2.89 -8.84
N GLU A 54 6.19 2.43 -9.47
CA GLU A 54 5.43 1.24 -9.09
C GLU A 54 5.78 0.08 -10.02
N LEU A 55 5.98 -1.10 -9.46
CA LEU A 55 5.97 -2.37 -10.17
C LEU A 55 4.78 -3.17 -9.67
N GLY A 56 3.85 -3.49 -10.57
CA GLY A 56 2.64 -4.21 -10.23
C GLY A 56 2.50 -5.52 -10.98
N TYR A 57 1.90 -6.50 -10.31
CA TYR A 57 1.53 -7.78 -10.87
C TYR A 57 0.26 -8.28 -10.21
N VAL A 58 -0.69 -8.72 -11.02
CA VAL A 58 -1.89 -9.42 -10.58
C VAL A 58 -2.08 -10.67 -11.43
N SER A 59 -2.54 -11.74 -10.81
CA SER A 59 -2.92 -12.94 -11.55
C SER A 59 -4.08 -13.66 -10.89
N ALA A 60 -4.72 -14.53 -11.63
CA ALA A 60 -5.67 -15.47 -11.08
C ALA A 60 -5.39 -16.89 -11.57
N ASP A 61 -5.73 -17.84 -10.73
CA ASP A 61 -5.81 -19.26 -11.05
C ASP A 61 -7.18 -19.79 -10.62
N LYS A 62 -7.38 -21.10 -10.79
CA LYS A 62 -8.62 -21.80 -10.42
C LYS A 62 -9.06 -21.61 -8.97
N LEU A 63 -8.15 -21.25 -8.07
CA LEU A 63 -8.40 -21.14 -6.64
C LEU A 63 -8.49 -19.70 -6.15
N GLY A 64 -8.11 -18.68 -6.91
CA GLY A 64 -8.32 -17.28 -6.54
C GLY A 64 -7.33 -16.33 -7.21
N THR A 65 -6.98 -15.24 -6.53
CA THR A 65 -6.11 -14.19 -7.07
C THR A 65 -4.82 -13.97 -6.28
N ASN A 66 -3.76 -13.55 -6.97
CA ASN A 66 -2.49 -13.08 -6.42
C ASN A 66 -2.31 -11.59 -6.76
N LEU A 67 -1.77 -10.82 -5.82
CA LEU A 67 -1.37 -9.43 -6.02
C LEU A 67 0.03 -9.21 -5.49
N ALA A 68 0.88 -8.55 -6.27
CA ALA A 68 2.16 -8.01 -5.85
C ALA A 68 2.28 -6.57 -6.34
N ILE A 69 2.56 -5.63 -5.45
CA ILE A 69 2.87 -4.23 -5.77
C ILE A 69 4.15 -3.86 -5.04
N VAL A 70 5.07 -3.18 -5.72
CA VAL A 70 6.27 -2.60 -5.13
C VAL A 70 6.38 -1.14 -5.55
N ASP A 71 6.20 -0.24 -4.59
CA ASP A 71 6.34 1.19 -4.76
C ASP A 71 7.69 1.68 -4.25
N ASN A 72 8.37 2.48 -5.08
CA ASN A 72 9.58 3.21 -4.71
C ASN A 72 9.26 4.70 -4.68
N TYR A 73 9.23 5.28 -3.49
CA TYR A 73 8.92 6.68 -3.25
C TYR A 73 10.20 7.50 -3.16
N PHE A 74 10.33 8.50 -4.03
CA PHE A 74 11.39 9.49 -4.03
C PHE A 74 10.81 10.83 -3.59
N SER A 75 11.17 11.27 -2.39
CA SER A 75 10.66 12.52 -1.83
C SER A 75 11.52 13.71 -2.24
N ASN A 76 10.99 14.93 -2.12
CA ASN A 76 11.80 16.15 -2.20
C ASN A 76 12.57 16.42 -0.89
N SER A 77 13.31 17.53 -0.82
CA SER A 77 14.11 17.92 0.36
C SER A 77 13.27 18.25 1.60
N CYS A 78 11.94 18.33 1.50
CA CYS A 78 11.07 18.52 2.66
C CYS A 78 10.91 17.23 3.49
N TYR A 79 11.23 16.08 2.92
CA TYR A 79 11.34 14.81 3.63
C TYR A 79 12.68 14.13 3.29
N PRO A 80 13.79 14.62 3.85
CA PRO A 80 15.13 14.23 3.45
C PRO A 80 15.53 12.85 4.00
N ALA A 81 16.53 12.23 3.34
CA ALA A 81 17.24 11.08 3.86
C ALA A 81 18.06 11.46 5.11
N ALA A 82 18.29 10.48 5.99
CA ALA A 82 19.18 10.65 7.13
C ALA A 82 20.60 11.06 6.67
N PRO A 83 21.32 11.89 7.45
CA PRO A 83 21.01 12.31 8.81
C PRO A 83 20.16 13.60 8.93
N SER A 84 19.75 14.22 7.82
CA SER A 84 18.87 15.40 7.87
C SER A 84 17.50 15.02 8.42
N ASN A 85 16.93 15.85 9.31
CA ASN A 85 15.69 15.52 10.01
C ASN A 85 14.69 16.70 10.08
N PRO A 86 13.45 16.55 9.59
CA PRO A 86 12.36 17.49 9.87
C PRO A 86 11.78 17.30 11.29
N PRO A 87 10.99 18.26 11.82
CA PRO A 87 10.63 19.53 11.21
C PRO A 87 11.81 20.52 11.22
N PHE A 88 11.91 21.32 10.16
CA PHE A 88 12.87 22.43 10.09
C PHE A 88 12.41 23.60 10.97
N ALA A 89 13.35 24.45 11.40
CA ALA A 89 13.02 25.61 12.21
C ALA A 89 12.04 26.55 11.47
N PRO A 90 11.21 27.33 12.18
CA PRO A 90 10.32 28.29 11.52
C PRO A 90 11.08 29.23 10.57
N GLY A 91 10.68 29.26 9.30
CA GLY A 91 11.33 30.06 8.24
C GLY A 91 12.55 29.41 7.59
N GLU A 92 12.97 28.24 8.04
CA GLU A 92 14.03 27.46 7.41
C GLU A 92 13.53 26.78 6.12
N ALA A 93 14.32 26.86 5.06
CA ALA A 93 14.01 26.19 3.81
C ALA A 93 14.26 24.68 3.91
N CYS A 94 13.42 23.90 3.21
CA CYS A 94 13.64 22.46 3.06
C CYS A 94 15.01 22.19 2.42
N HIS A 95 15.84 21.37 3.08
CA HIS A 95 17.20 21.07 2.63
C HIS A 95 17.56 19.61 2.89
N GLY A 96 18.70 19.17 2.34
CA GLY A 96 19.11 17.77 2.31
C GLY A 96 18.68 17.05 1.04
N SER A 97 19.22 15.85 0.82
CA SER A 97 18.77 14.99 -0.27
C SER A 97 17.44 14.38 0.08
N GLY A 98 16.50 14.35 -0.87
CA GLY A 98 15.22 13.66 -0.69
C GLY A 98 15.35 12.19 -0.30
N SER A 99 14.39 11.69 0.48
CA SER A 99 14.38 10.31 0.95
C SER A 99 13.94 9.31 -0.12
N LEU A 100 14.41 8.07 0.04
CA LEU A 100 13.92 6.87 -0.63
C LEU A 100 13.15 6.02 0.39
N SER A 101 11.93 5.66 0.03
CA SER A 101 11.13 4.67 0.75
C SER A 101 10.66 3.59 -0.21
N VAL A 102 10.58 2.35 0.26
CA VAL A 102 10.02 1.24 -0.51
C VAL A 102 8.86 0.66 0.27
N TYR A 103 7.74 0.37 -0.41
CA TYR A 103 6.63 -0.42 0.12
C TYR A 103 6.30 -1.55 -0.83
N ALA A 104 6.18 -2.76 -0.30
CA ALA A 104 5.77 -3.94 -1.03
C ALA A 104 4.47 -4.47 -0.42
N VAL A 105 3.46 -4.72 -1.25
CA VAL A 105 2.19 -5.35 -0.88
C VAL A 105 2.11 -6.68 -1.60
N LEU A 106 1.99 -7.76 -0.84
CA LEU A 106 1.77 -9.11 -1.36
C LEU A 106 0.45 -9.63 -0.79
N ARG A 107 -0.49 -10.05 -1.63
CA ARG A 107 -1.77 -10.62 -1.19
C ARG A 107 -2.13 -11.86 -2.01
N ARG A 108 -2.75 -12.85 -1.37
CA ARG A 108 -3.38 -14.02 -1.99
C ARG A 108 -4.78 -14.17 -1.45
N SER A 109 -5.75 -14.31 -2.34
CA SER A 109 -7.12 -14.72 -1.99
C SER A 109 -7.35 -16.16 -2.39
N PHE A 110 -8.14 -16.91 -1.63
CA PHE A 110 -8.60 -18.25 -1.99
C PHE A 110 -10.13 -18.30 -1.98
N SER A 111 -10.74 -18.56 -3.13
CA SER A 111 -12.18 -18.75 -3.30
C SER A 111 -12.66 -19.95 -2.50
N LEU A 112 -13.54 -19.71 -1.52
CA LEU A 112 -14.14 -20.79 -0.75
C LEU A 112 -15.14 -21.59 -1.59
N SER A 113 -15.78 -20.98 -2.59
CA SER A 113 -16.63 -21.72 -3.53
C SER A 113 -15.81 -22.70 -4.38
N ALA A 114 -14.66 -22.27 -4.91
CA ALA A 114 -13.78 -23.14 -5.70
C ALA A 114 -13.15 -24.26 -4.85
N LEU A 115 -12.77 -23.95 -3.61
CA LEU A 115 -12.18 -24.93 -2.69
C LEU A 115 -13.20 -25.99 -2.22
N SER A 116 -14.44 -25.58 -1.94
CA SER A 116 -15.48 -26.47 -1.42
C SER A 116 -16.28 -27.19 -2.51
N GLY A 117 -16.29 -26.66 -3.73
CA GLY A 117 -17.15 -27.12 -4.82
C GLY A 117 -18.62 -26.71 -4.67
N ALA A 118 -18.97 -25.94 -3.63
CA ALA A 118 -20.32 -25.42 -3.39
C ALA A 118 -20.37 -23.91 -3.65
N SER A 119 -21.48 -23.42 -4.20
CA SER A 119 -21.68 -21.98 -4.35
C SER A 119 -21.88 -21.33 -2.98
N LEU A 120 -21.09 -20.30 -2.68
CA LEU A 120 -21.25 -19.44 -1.50
C LEU A 120 -21.76 -18.05 -1.87
N ALA A 121 -22.38 -17.89 -3.05
CA ALA A 121 -22.98 -16.65 -3.48
C ALA A 121 -24.22 -16.31 -2.62
N PHE A 122 -24.40 -15.03 -2.29
CA PHE A 122 -25.60 -14.52 -1.62
C PHE A 122 -25.81 -13.04 -1.95
N GLY A 123 -27.05 -12.65 -2.27
CA GLY A 123 -27.36 -11.27 -2.66
C GLY A 123 -26.42 -10.77 -3.78
N PRO A 124 -25.75 -9.61 -3.62
CA PRO A 124 -24.81 -9.08 -4.61
C PRO A 124 -23.40 -9.72 -4.54
N VAL A 125 -23.13 -10.57 -3.55
CA VAL A 125 -21.86 -11.26 -3.36
C VAL A 125 -21.86 -12.52 -4.24
N ARG A 126 -20.89 -12.61 -5.16
CA ARG A 126 -20.71 -13.77 -6.05
C ARG A 126 -19.87 -14.88 -5.42
N ASP A 127 -19.02 -14.54 -4.45
CA ASP A 127 -18.16 -15.49 -3.75
C ASP A 127 -17.64 -14.92 -2.42
N VAL A 128 -17.16 -15.81 -1.56
CA VAL A 128 -16.40 -15.46 -0.36
C VAL A 128 -15.01 -16.08 -0.48
N SER A 129 -13.98 -15.26 -0.36
CA SER A 129 -12.60 -15.70 -0.33
C SER A 129 -12.00 -15.61 1.07
N VAL A 130 -10.97 -16.40 1.37
CA VAL A 130 -10.04 -16.11 2.48
C VAL A 130 -8.82 -15.43 1.88
N THR A 131 -8.52 -14.22 2.34
CA THR A 131 -7.38 -13.43 1.86
C THR A 131 -6.33 -13.32 2.95
N GLY A 132 -5.09 -13.65 2.59
CA GLY A 132 -3.89 -13.40 3.39
C GLY A 132 -2.99 -12.38 2.71
N GLY A 133 -2.32 -11.54 3.50
CA GLY A 133 -1.46 -10.49 2.98
C GLY A 133 -0.25 -10.17 3.85
N VAL A 134 0.80 -9.70 3.21
CA VAL A 134 1.98 -9.11 3.85
C VAL A 134 2.24 -7.75 3.21
N VAL A 135 2.47 -6.74 4.05
CA VAL A 135 3.02 -5.46 3.61
C VAL A 135 4.37 -5.26 4.28
N TYR A 136 5.39 -4.94 3.50
CA TYR A 136 6.72 -4.61 4.00
C TYR A 136 7.10 -3.22 3.53
N GLY A 137 7.68 -2.42 4.42
CA GLY A 137 8.21 -1.11 4.08
C GLY A 137 9.60 -0.88 4.67
N ALA A 138 10.34 0.04 4.05
CA ALA A 138 11.57 0.57 4.59
C ALA A 138 11.80 1.99 4.10
N GLU A 139 12.27 2.86 4.98
CA GLU A 139 12.57 4.27 4.67
C GLU A 139 13.99 4.62 5.14
N ASN A 140 14.71 5.43 4.36
CA ASN A 140 16.06 5.89 4.72
C ASN A 140 16.10 7.25 5.43
N THR A 141 14.99 7.65 6.07
CA THR A 141 14.91 8.87 6.89
C THR A 141 15.46 8.64 8.29
N VAL A 142 15.57 9.69 9.09
CA VAL A 142 15.96 9.56 10.51
C VAL A 142 14.95 8.72 11.31
N GLY A 143 13.66 8.81 10.97
CA GLY A 143 12.64 7.94 11.57
C GLY A 143 12.83 6.46 11.22
N ALA A 144 13.46 6.16 10.08
CA ALA A 144 13.82 4.81 9.63
C ALA A 144 12.68 3.79 9.79
N MET A 145 11.43 4.21 9.51
CA MET A 145 10.26 3.36 9.67
C MET A 145 10.39 2.12 8.79
N ARG A 146 9.98 0.97 9.32
CA ARG A 146 10.09 -0.34 8.67
C ARG A 146 8.84 -1.18 8.98
N PRO A 147 7.67 -0.77 8.49
CA PRO A 147 6.44 -1.49 8.78
C PRO A 147 6.48 -2.89 8.15
N LEU A 148 6.17 -3.90 8.96
CA LEU A 148 5.89 -5.26 8.54
C LEU A 148 4.49 -5.62 9.03
N LYS A 149 3.54 -5.69 8.11
CA LYS A 149 2.11 -5.88 8.38
C LYS A 149 1.69 -7.25 7.86
N PHE A 150 0.87 -7.94 8.63
CA PHE A 150 0.22 -9.20 8.26
C PHE A 150 -1.29 -9.01 8.32
N THR A 151 -1.98 -9.49 7.28
CA THR A 151 -3.45 -9.53 7.24
C THR A 151 -3.96 -10.93 6.94
N LEU A 152 -5.09 -11.30 7.53
CA LEU A 152 -5.78 -12.56 7.23
C LEU A 152 -7.28 -12.45 7.54
N GLY A 153 -8.16 -12.78 6.60
CA GLY A 153 -9.58 -12.91 6.89
C GLY A 153 -10.47 -13.08 5.66
N PRO A 154 -11.79 -13.13 5.86
CA PRO A 154 -12.75 -13.20 4.76
C PRO A 154 -12.73 -11.95 3.87
N THR A 155 -12.99 -12.17 2.59
CA THR A 155 -13.20 -11.14 1.57
C THR A 155 -14.45 -11.48 0.78
N PHE A 156 -15.41 -10.57 0.75
CA PHE A 156 -16.63 -10.69 -0.02
C PHE A 156 -16.38 -10.16 -1.42
N ASN A 157 -16.49 -11.03 -2.42
CA ASN A 157 -16.30 -10.68 -3.83
C ASN A 157 -17.66 -10.35 -4.44
N PHE A 158 -17.85 -9.11 -4.90
CA PHE A 158 -19.13 -8.66 -5.44
C PHE A 158 -19.25 -8.97 -6.94
N ASN A 159 -20.48 -9.14 -7.38
CA ASN A 159 -20.79 -9.25 -8.81
C ASN A 159 -20.77 -7.86 -9.45
N VAL A 160 -19.69 -7.55 -10.17
CA VAL A 160 -19.51 -6.29 -10.91
C VAL A 160 -19.23 -6.62 -12.38
N THR A 161 -20.02 -6.07 -13.29
CA THR A 161 -19.82 -6.28 -14.72
C THR A 161 -18.64 -5.45 -15.23
N GLY A 162 -17.68 -6.10 -15.90
CA GLY A 162 -16.54 -5.44 -16.52
C GLY A 162 -15.52 -4.86 -15.53
N GLY A 163 -15.56 -5.31 -14.27
CA GLY A 163 -14.74 -4.79 -13.19
C GLY A 163 -14.78 -5.70 -11.97
N PHE A 164 -14.40 -5.16 -10.82
CA PHE A 164 -14.51 -5.86 -9.54
C PHE A 164 -14.78 -4.90 -8.40
N LEU A 165 -15.33 -5.44 -7.32
CA LEU A 165 -15.44 -4.82 -6.01
C LEU A 165 -15.26 -5.92 -4.98
N ASP A 166 -14.25 -5.78 -4.14
CA ASP A 166 -13.93 -6.71 -3.07
C ASP A 166 -13.92 -5.95 -1.74
N VAL A 167 -14.56 -6.53 -0.71
CA VAL A 167 -14.61 -5.97 0.64
C VAL A 167 -14.08 -7.00 1.64
N GLY A 168 -13.02 -6.66 2.35
CA GLY A 168 -12.33 -7.51 3.32
C GLY A 168 -12.63 -7.14 4.76
N VAL A 169 -12.71 -8.15 5.63
CA VAL A 169 -12.69 -7.98 7.09
C VAL A 169 -11.57 -8.85 7.63
N TRP A 170 -10.43 -8.25 7.95
CA TRP A 170 -9.20 -8.98 8.20
C TRP A 170 -8.71 -8.77 9.63
N LEU A 171 -8.08 -9.81 10.19
CA LEU A 171 -7.18 -9.67 11.32
C LEU A 171 -5.91 -8.95 10.83
N TYR A 172 -5.43 -7.99 11.62
CA TYR A 172 -4.26 -7.18 11.32
C TYR A 172 -3.22 -7.26 12.44
N LYS A 173 -1.95 -7.44 12.08
CA LYS A 173 -0.81 -7.36 12.99
C LYS A 173 0.32 -6.57 12.35
N GLU A 174 0.90 -5.63 13.09
CA GLU A 174 2.02 -4.82 12.62
C GLU A 174 3.21 -4.86 13.58
N TYR A 175 4.39 -4.92 12.98
CA TYR A 175 5.68 -4.59 13.59
C TYR A 175 6.25 -3.38 12.86
N ASN A 176 7.00 -2.54 13.57
CA ASN A 176 7.60 -1.36 12.98
C ASN A 176 8.91 -0.99 13.70
N HIS A 177 9.59 0.03 13.19
CA HIS A 177 10.80 0.60 13.76
C HIS A 177 10.62 2.11 13.97
N ASN A 178 11.17 2.62 15.07
CA ASN A 178 11.20 4.04 15.38
C ASN A 178 12.64 4.50 15.66
N GLY A 179 13.25 5.15 14.68
CA GLY A 179 14.62 5.66 14.75
C GLY A 179 14.83 6.86 15.67
N TYR A 180 13.75 7.46 16.20
CA TYR A 180 13.86 8.56 17.19
C TYR A 180 14.10 8.04 18.62
N ILE A 181 13.89 6.75 18.87
CA ILE A 181 14.18 6.12 20.17
C ILE A 181 15.68 5.87 20.27
N ALA A 182 16.31 6.49 21.27
CA ALA A 182 17.73 6.27 21.58
C ALA A 182 17.93 5.09 22.53
N GLU A 183 19.08 4.42 22.40
CA GLU A 183 19.54 3.39 23.33
C GLU A 183 19.57 3.92 24.78
N PRO A 184 19.23 3.09 25.79
CA PRO A 184 19.01 1.63 25.72
C PRO A 184 17.57 1.21 25.41
N ALA A 185 16.68 2.15 25.05
CA ALA A 185 15.29 1.81 24.78
C ALA A 185 15.16 1.10 23.41
N PRO A 186 14.35 0.04 23.31
CA PRO A 186 14.21 -0.70 22.05
C PRO A 186 13.49 0.15 20.99
N SER A 187 14.13 0.35 19.84
CA SER A 187 13.55 1.05 18.68
C SER A 187 12.54 0.20 17.90
N SER A 188 12.41 -1.09 18.21
CA SER A 188 11.44 -2.00 17.61
C SER A 188 10.09 -1.89 18.30
N VAL A 189 9.02 -1.74 17.52
CA VAL A 189 7.65 -1.58 18.00
C VAL A 189 6.81 -2.76 17.53
N SER A 190 6.09 -3.41 18.46
CA SER A 190 5.10 -4.43 18.14
C SER A 190 3.73 -3.96 18.59
N PHE A 191 2.85 -3.69 17.64
CA PHE A 191 1.50 -3.23 17.93
C PHE A 191 0.59 -4.40 18.34
N ARG A 192 -0.47 -4.13 19.10
CA ARG A 192 -1.50 -5.15 19.38
C ARG A 192 -2.21 -5.53 18.07
N ALA A 193 -2.58 -6.81 17.95
CA ALA A 193 -3.41 -7.23 16.83
C ALA A 193 -4.80 -6.54 16.90
N THR A 194 -5.37 -6.23 15.75
CA THR A 194 -6.63 -5.49 15.62
C THR A 194 -7.33 -5.92 14.32
N TYR A 195 -8.40 -5.23 13.93
CA TYR A 195 -9.09 -5.47 12.66
C TYR A 195 -8.62 -4.49 11.57
N ASP A 196 -8.76 -4.90 10.32
CA ASP A 196 -8.61 -4.09 9.12
C ASP A 196 -9.85 -4.29 8.22
N LEU A 197 -10.58 -3.22 7.94
CA LEU A 197 -11.67 -3.22 6.97
C LEU A 197 -11.10 -2.73 5.63
N ASN A 198 -10.93 -3.65 4.69
CA ASN A 198 -10.35 -3.36 3.39
C ASN A 198 -11.45 -3.22 2.32
N VAL A 199 -11.21 -2.37 1.34
CA VAL A 199 -11.96 -2.33 0.09
C VAL A 199 -11.00 -2.16 -1.09
N ALA A 200 -11.27 -2.83 -2.20
CA ALA A 200 -10.57 -2.63 -3.46
C ALA A 200 -11.58 -2.71 -4.61
N TRP A 201 -11.44 -1.84 -5.61
CA TRP A 201 -12.39 -1.79 -6.72
C TRP A 201 -11.75 -1.34 -8.02
N SER A 202 -12.40 -1.75 -9.11
CA SER A 202 -12.23 -1.18 -10.44
C SER A 202 -13.58 -1.26 -11.14
N LEU A 203 -14.23 -0.12 -11.32
CA LEU A 203 -15.58 0.01 -11.89
C LEU A 203 -15.49 0.72 -13.23
N PRO A 204 -15.98 0.13 -14.34
CA PRO A 204 -15.99 0.79 -15.63
C PRO A 204 -16.96 1.98 -15.63
N LEU A 205 -16.49 3.13 -16.13
CA LEU A 205 -17.27 4.36 -16.35
C LEU A 205 -17.35 4.65 -17.85
N GLY A 206 -18.09 3.82 -18.57
CA GLY A 206 -18.15 3.87 -20.03
C GLY A 206 -17.02 3.09 -20.69
N LYS A 207 -16.66 3.47 -21.92
CA LYS A 207 -15.81 2.62 -22.79
C LYS A 207 -14.33 2.62 -22.42
N TYR A 208 -13.79 3.76 -21.99
CA TYR A 208 -12.35 3.94 -21.80
C TYR A 208 -11.97 4.44 -20.41
N LEU A 209 -12.93 4.78 -19.55
CA LEU A 209 -12.68 5.33 -18.23
C LEU A 209 -13.06 4.30 -17.17
N SER A 210 -12.29 4.25 -16.09
CA SER A 210 -12.58 3.44 -14.92
C SER A 210 -12.39 4.25 -13.65
N PHE A 211 -13.25 3.97 -12.67
CA PHE A 211 -13.06 4.41 -11.29
C PHE A 211 -12.46 3.26 -10.50
N THR A 212 -11.22 3.42 -10.06
CA THR A 212 -10.44 2.37 -9.39
C THR A 212 -9.87 2.90 -8.09
N GLY A 213 -9.52 2.01 -7.17
CA GLY A 213 -8.90 2.41 -5.94
C GLY A 213 -8.90 1.30 -4.91
N TYR A 214 -8.38 1.64 -3.75
CA TYR A 214 -8.40 0.81 -2.57
C TYR A 214 -8.51 1.68 -1.32
N GLY A 215 -8.86 1.07 -0.20
CA GLY A 215 -8.80 1.71 1.11
C GLY A 215 -8.86 0.72 2.26
N ASP A 216 -8.47 1.19 3.42
CA ASP A 216 -8.28 0.43 4.64
C ASP A 216 -8.72 1.26 5.86
N VAL A 217 -9.44 0.63 6.78
CA VAL A 217 -9.73 1.16 8.12
C VAL A 217 -9.13 0.20 9.14
N ILE A 218 -8.02 0.60 9.75
CA ILE A 218 -7.30 -0.23 10.72
C ILE A 218 -7.67 0.24 12.12
N GLY A 219 -8.17 -0.68 12.95
CA GLY A 219 -8.59 -0.39 14.31
C GLY A 219 -7.45 0.08 15.23
N PRO A 220 -7.76 0.58 16.44
CA PRO A 220 -6.75 0.91 17.42
C PRO A 220 -5.84 -0.29 17.73
N LYS A 221 -4.54 -0.05 17.85
CA LYS A 221 -3.51 -1.10 17.91
C LYS A 221 -2.54 -0.96 19.11
N GLY A 222 -3.02 -0.35 20.20
CA GLY A 222 -2.24 -0.11 21.42
C GLY A 222 -1.49 1.23 21.37
N PRO A 223 -0.35 1.37 22.08
CA PRO A 223 0.43 2.61 22.09
C PRO A 223 0.82 3.06 20.68
N GLU A 224 0.80 4.37 20.39
CA GLU A 224 1.22 4.88 19.08
C GLU A 224 2.74 4.70 18.86
N LEU A 225 3.21 4.83 17.61
CA LEU A 225 4.62 4.68 17.24
C LEU A 225 5.55 5.60 18.06
N PHE A 226 5.05 6.77 18.47
CA PHE A 226 5.76 7.79 19.24
C PHE A 226 5.33 7.85 20.73
N SER A 227 4.63 6.82 21.22
CA SER A 227 4.07 6.79 22.57
C SER A 227 5.10 6.92 23.69
N SER A 228 6.36 6.53 23.48
CA SER A 228 7.46 6.77 24.43
C SER A 228 7.71 8.26 24.70
N PHE A 229 7.32 9.14 23.78
CA PHE A 229 7.43 10.59 23.90
C PHE A 229 6.10 11.25 24.29
N THR A 230 4.98 10.70 23.82
CA THR A 230 3.66 11.37 23.91
C THR A 230 2.75 10.77 24.99
N GLY A 231 2.98 9.52 25.41
CA GLY A 231 2.09 8.77 26.28
C GLY A 231 0.73 8.40 25.65
N LYS A 232 0.59 8.50 24.32
CA LYS A 232 -0.70 8.32 23.62
C LYS A 232 -0.86 6.93 23.00
N ASP A 233 -2.11 6.54 22.84
CA ASP A 233 -2.51 5.35 22.06
C ASP A 233 -2.69 5.66 20.57
N ALA A 234 -2.37 4.67 19.75
CA ALA A 234 -2.60 4.64 18.32
C ALA A 234 -4.09 4.84 18.02
N LYS A 235 -4.39 5.82 17.18
CA LYS A 235 -5.74 6.06 16.67
C LYS A 235 -6.06 5.09 15.55
N THR A 236 -7.35 4.92 15.28
CA THR A 236 -7.83 4.26 14.06
C THR A 236 -7.22 4.94 12.84
N GLU A 237 -6.60 4.14 11.98
CA GLU A 237 -6.03 4.60 10.73
C GLU A 237 -7.09 4.53 9.63
N PHE A 238 -7.08 5.52 8.75
CA PHE A 238 -7.86 5.50 7.52
C PHE A 238 -6.94 5.83 6.36
N HIS A 239 -6.95 4.96 5.36
CA HIS A 239 -6.25 5.15 4.10
C HIS A 239 -7.21 4.89 2.96
N ILE A 240 -7.25 5.77 1.98
CA ILE A 240 -7.99 5.51 0.74
C ILE A 240 -7.31 6.21 -0.42
N PHE A 241 -7.31 5.57 -1.58
CA PHE A 241 -6.78 6.14 -2.81
C PHE A 241 -7.73 5.90 -4.01
N PRO A 242 -8.80 6.70 -4.12
CA PRO A 242 -9.64 6.74 -5.31
C PRO A 242 -8.90 7.36 -6.50
N LYS A 243 -9.08 6.75 -7.67
CA LYS A 243 -8.46 7.12 -8.95
C LYS A 243 -9.49 7.07 -10.09
N LEU A 244 -9.35 7.99 -11.04
CA LEU A 244 -9.96 7.92 -12.35
C LEU A 244 -8.88 7.59 -13.38
N MET A 245 -9.01 6.47 -14.07
CA MET A 245 -8.01 5.94 -15.00
C MET A 245 -8.62 5.81 -16.40
N LEU A 246 -7.99 6.48 -17.37
CA LEU A 246 -8.30 6.43 -18.80
C LEU A 246 -7.40 5.40 -19.50
N ASP A 247 -8.00 4.48 -20.23
CA ASP A 247 -7.32 3.58 -21.18
C ASP A 247 -6.93 4.36 -22.45
N ALA A 248 -5.83 5.11 -22.35
CA ALA A 248 -5.23 5.82 -23.47
C ALA A 248 -4.74 4.86 -24.57
N GLY A 249 -4.37 3.64 -24.18
CA GLY A 249 -4.07 2.52 -25.08
C GLY A 249 -5.20 2.25 -26.07
N ALA A 250 -6.40 1.98 -25.57
CA ALA A 250 -7.57 1.75 -26.39
C ALA A 250 -7.97 2.98 -27.21
N LEU A 251 -7.91 4.17 -26.60
CA LEU A 251 -8.36 5.41 -27.23
C LEU A 251 -7.47 5.86 -28.40
N LEU A 252 -6.14 5.82 -28.20
CA LEU A 252 -5.18 6.43 -29.13
C LEU A 252 -4.47 5.39 -30.01
N PHE A 253 -4.28 4.17 -29.50
CA PHE A 253 -3.47 3.13 -30.15
C PHE A 253 -4.26 1.88 -30.54
N LYS A 254 -5.58 1.85 -30.27
CA LYS A 254 -6.45 0.67 -30.47
C LYS A 254 -5.92 -0.59 -29.76
N LYS A 255 -5.13 -0.43 -28.70
CA LYS A 255 -4.56 -1.52 -27.90
C LYS A 255 -5.06 -1.40 -26.46
N LYS A 256 -6.08 -2.18 -26.13
CA LYS A 256 -6.73 -2.16 -24.81
C LYS A 256 -5.73 -2.36 -23.68
N ASP A 257 -5.89 -1.61 -22.59
CA ASP A 257 -5.10 -1.61 -21.37
C ASP A 257 -3.60 -1.34 -21.53
N PHE A 258 -3.08 -1.10 -22.73
CA PHE A 258 -1.63 -0.96 -22.94
C PHE A 258 -1.01 0.22 -22.18
N VAL A 259 -1.69 1.37 -22.21
CA VAL A 259 -1.27 2.58 -21.49
C VAL A 259 -2.48 3.14 -20.79
N LYS A 260 -2.36 3.35 -19.48
CA LYS A 260 -3.38 4.03 -18.67
C LYS A 260 -2.81 5.31 -18.11
N VAL A 261 -3.62 6.36 -18.09
CA VAL A 261 -3.28 7.62 -17.45
C VAL A 261 -4.42 8.04 -16.57
N GLY A 262 -4.13 8.69 -15.46
CA GLY A 262 -5.17 9.02 -14.50
C GLY A 262 -4.81 10.08 -13.50
N ILE A 263 -5.83 10.41 -12.71
CA ILE A 263 -5.75 11.31 -11.58
C ILE A 263 -6.36 10.64 -10.36
N GLY A 264 -5.86 10.96 -9.19
CA GLY A 264 -6.41 10.46 -7.94
C GLY A 264 -6.13 11.39 -6.79
N ILE A 265 -6.64 11.03 -5.62
CA ILE A 265 -6.32 11.71 -4.36
C ILE A 265 -6.06 10.65 -3.29
N GLU A 266 -4.84 10.61 -2.76
CA GLU A 266 -4.53 9.72 -1.65
C GLU A 266 -4.81 10.44 -0.34
N ILE A 267 -5.62 9.82 0.51
CA ILE A 267 -6.05 10.40 1.79
C ILE A 267 -5.58 9.50 2.91
N TRP A 268 -4.88 10.10 3.87
CA TRP A 268 -4.53 9.49 5.14
C TRP A 268 -5.19 10.23 6.29
N ARG A 269 -5.71 9.48 7.26
CA ARG A 269 -5.97 9.96 8.61
C ARG A 269 -5.23 9.09 9.60
N ASN A 270 -4.50 9.74 10.50
CA ASN A 270 -3.70 9.10 11.54
C ASN A 270 -2.71 8.06 10.99
N LYS A 271 -1.92 8.39 9.96
CA LYS A 271 -0.92 7.48 9.38
C LYS A 271 -0.02 6.84 10.46
N TYR A 272 0.16 5.52 10.41
CA TYR A 272 0.84 4.69 11.44
C TYR A 272 0.16 4.67 12.82
N GLY A 273 -1.07 5.17 12.93
CA GLY A 273 -1.79 5.37 14.18
C GLY A 273 -1.41 6.67 14.90
N ALA A 274 -0.55 7.50 14.31
CA ALA A 274 -0.09 8.73 14.92
C ALA A 274 -1.21 9.78 14.96
N THR A 275 -1.29 10.55 16.05
CA THR A 275 -2.37 11.56 16.19
C THR A 275 -2.30 12.70 15.17
N ALA A 276 -3.45 13.28 14.78
CA ALA A 276 -3.50 14.42 13.84
C ALA A 276 -2.60 15.61 14.22
N SER A 277 -2.36 15.84 15.52
CA SER A 277 -1.43 16.86 16.02
C SER A 277 0.02 16.66 15.59
N THR A 278 0.39 15.48 15.08
CA THR A 278 1.74 15.19 14.59
C THR A 278 1.85 15.33 13.07
N GLY A 279 0.87 15.91 12.35
CA GLY A 279 0.91 15.99 10.89
C GLY A 279 0.60 14.68 10.16
N ALA A 280 0.03 13.69 10.86
CA ALA A 280 -0.26 12.35 10.34
C ALA A 280 -1.46 12.27 9.38
N ASN A 281 -2.07 13.42 9.05
CA ASN A 281 -3.19 13.52 8.12
C ASN A 281 -2.68 14.06 6.79
N SER A 282 -3.09 13.42 5.70
CA SER A 282 -2.69 13.83 4.36
C SER A 282 -3.86 13.80 3.38
N ALA A 283 -3.77 14.63 2.37
CA ALA A 283 -4.62 14.62 1.18
C ALA A 283 -3.75 15.06 0.00
N ALA A 284 -3.31 14.10 -0.79
CA ALA A 284 -2.33 14.29 -1.84
C ALA A 284 -2.95 14.06 -3.22
N PRO A 285 -3.24 15.13 -3.98
CA PRO A 285 -3.56 15.01 -5.40
C PRO A 285 -2.43 14.29 -6.13
N THR A 286 -2.81 13.33 -6.97
CA THR A 286 -1.88 12.44 -7.66
C THR A 286 -2.18 12.41 -9.16
N VAL A 287 -1.13 12.47 -9.98
CA VAL A 287 -1.19 12.15 -11.42
C VAL A 287 -0.50 10.82 -11.66
N ILE A 288 -1.03 10.01 -12.56
CA ILE A 288 -0.67 8.59 -12.72
C ILE A 288 -0.49 8.27 -14.20
N ALA A 289 0.52 7.47 -14.52
CA ALA A 289 0.69 6.81 -15.80
C ALA A 289 1.17 5.38 -15.58
N GLU A 290 0.56 4.42 -16.28
CA GLU A 290 0.85 2.99 -16.20
C GLU A 290 1.06 2.42 -17.61
N ILE A 291 2.06 1.57 -17.76
CA ILE A 291 2.27 0.75 -18.96
C ILE A 291 2.07 -0.70 -18.57
N HIS A 292 1.13 -1.38 -19.23
CA HIS A 292 0.83 -2.80 -19.01
C HIS A 292 1.52 -3.65 -20.06
N LEU A 293 1.97 -4.84 -19.65
CA LEU A 293 2.86 -5.72 -20.40
C LEU A 293 2.14 -6.93 -21.01
#